data_AF-A0A1F5Z1E1-F1
#
_entry.id   AF-A0A1F5Z1E1-F1
#
_cell.length_a   1.000
_cell.length_b   1.000
_cell.length_c   1.000
_cell.angle_alpha   90.00
_cell.angle_beta   90.00
_cell.angle_gamma   90.00
#
_symmetry.space_group_name_H-M   'P 1'
#
loop_
_entity.id
_entity.type
_entity.pdbx_description
1 polymer ?
#
loop_
_entity_poly.entity_id
_entity_poly.type
_entity_poly.pdbx_seq_one_letter_code
_entity_poly.pdbx_strand_id
1 'polypeptide(L)'
;MDLPRKKALFRKLLLAFAVSFLLSNGPGLLLVNKPLLIAGMPLLYLWAAGWAAIQIGIILYAYFKLWRDEVEEEFETAGPDRSGEAK
;
A
#
# COMPACT_ATOMS: atom_id res chain seq x y z
N MET A 1 -0.50 -15.14 14.03
CA MET A 1 0.83 -14.49 14.12
C MET A 1 0.96 -13.86 15.49
N ASP A 2 2.09 -14.01 16.19
CA ASP A 2 2.23 -13.44 17.54
C ASP A 2 2.09 -11.91 17.51
N LEU A 3 1.36 -11.33 18.47
CA LEU A 3 1.14 -9.89 18.61
C LEU A 3 2.43 -9.02 18.50
N PRO A 4 3.56 -9.37 19.14
CA PRO A 4 4.80 -8.59 18.98
C PRO A 4 5.35 -8.62 17.55
N ARG A 5 5.20 -9.75 16.84
CA ARG A 5 5.62 -9.87 15.44
C ARG A 5 4.73 -9.04 14.51
N LYS A 6 3.41 -9.01 14.77
CA LYS A 6 2.45 -8.17 14.04
C LYS A 6 2.80 -6.67 14.18
N LYS A 7 3.09 -6.21 15.41
CA LYS A 7 3.53 -4.83 15.69
C LYS A 7 4.88 -4.45 15.05
N ALA A 8 5.82 -5.39 15.01
CA ALA A 8 7.11 -5.18 14.35
C ALA A 8 6.95 -5.10 12.83
N LEU A 9 6.13 -5.98 12.24
CA LEU A 9 5.82 -5.98 10.82
C LEU A 9 5.12 -4.69 10.40
N PHE A 10 4.12 -4.24 11.15
CA PHE A 10 3.43 -2.97 10.94
C PHE A 10 4.42 -1.80 10.89
N ARG A 11 5.32 -1.69 11.88
CA ARG A 11 6.34 -0.63 11.92
C ARG A 11 7.26 -0.66 10.70
N LYS A 12 7.67 -1.85 10.25
CA LYS A 12 8.50 -2.01 9.04
C LYS A 12 7.76 -1.57 7.78
N LEU A 13 6.50 -1.96 7.62
CA LEU A 13 5.67 -1.58 6.47
C LEU A 13 5.38 -0.09 6.45
N LEU A 14 5.06 0.50 7.61
CA LEU A 14 4.86 1.94 7.75
C LEU A 14 6.12 2.72 7.36
N LEU A 15 7.28 2.29 7.84
CA LEU A 15 8.55 2.92 7.50
C LEU A 15 8.86 2.77 6.01
N ALA A 16 8.66 1.57 5.44
CA ALA A 16 8.83 1.34 4.01
C ALA A 16 7.90 2.23 3.17
N PHE A 17 6.64 2.38 3.59
CA PHE A 17 5.68 3.26 2.91
C PHE A 17 6.10 4.73 3.00
N ALA A 18 6.46 5.21 4.18
CA ALA A 18 6.90 6.59 4.39
C ALA A 18 8.15 6.92 3.56
N VAL A 19 9.15 6.03 3.55
CA VAL A 19 10.35 6.17 2.73
C VAL A 19 9.98 6.19 1.25
N SER A 20 9.17 5.23 0.79
CA SER A 20 8.70 5.16 -0.60
C SER A 20 7.98 6.45 -1.03
N PHE A 21 7.12 6.99 -0.17
CA PHE A 21 6.39 8.22 -0.42
C PHE A 21 7.31 9.46 -0.51
N LEU A 22 8.28 9.58 0.39
CA LEU A 22 9.24 10.69 0.34
C LEU A 22 10.16 10.59 -0.89
N LEU A 23 10.64 9.38 -1.21
CA LEU A 23 11.50 9.13 -2.36
C LEU A 23 10.75 9.22 -3.70
N SER A 24 9.43 9.05 -3.74
CA SER A 24 8.71 9.22 -5.00
C SER A 24 8.74 10.68 -5.48
N ASN A 25 8.68 11.63 -4.54
CA ASN A 25 8.57 13.07 -4.83
C ASN A 25 9.93 13.75 -5.10
N GLY A 26 11.01 13.35 -4.43
CA GLY A 26 12.30 14.07 -4.47
C GLY A 26 13.12 13.92 -5.77
N PRO A 27 13.64 12.72 -6.10
CA PRO A 27 14.55 12.50 -7.22
C PRO A 27 13.86 12.58 -8.58
N GLY A 28 12.54 12.37 -8.64
CA GLY A 28 11.78 12.41 -9.89
C GLY A 28 11.87 13.76 -10.60
N LEU A 29 11.96 14.84 -9.82
CA LEU A 29 12.13 16.21 -10.34
C LEU A 29 13.46 16.40 -11.08
N LEU A 30 14.50 15.63 -10.75
CA LEU A 30 15.80 15.69 -11.42
C LEU A 30 15.79 15.01 -12.80
N LEU A 31 14.81 14.13 -13.08
CA LEU A 31 14.67 13.46 -14.39
C LEU A 31 14.20 14.44 -15.48
N VAL A 32 13.44 15.47 -15.11
CA VAL A 32 12.93 16.51 -16.00
C VAL A 32 13.88 17.70 -16.14
N ASN A 33 14.81 17.89 -15.19
CA ASN A 33 15.78 19.00 -15.21
C ASN A 33 17.02 18.72 -16.08
N LYS A 34 16.97 17.71 -16.97
CA LYS A 34 18.03 17.45 -17.95
C LYS A 34 17.60 17.95 -19.34
N PRO A 35 18.49 18.60 -20.12
CA PRO A 35 18.13 19.29 -21.37
C PRO A 35 17.67 18.38 -22.53
N LEU A 36 17.46 17.08 -22.30
CA LEU A 36 16.87 16.14 -23.26
C LEU A 36 15.33 16.10 -23.09
N LEU A 37 14.68 17.16 -23.56
CA LEU A 37 13.24 17.43 -23.39
C LEU A 37 12.29 16.34 -23.91
N ILE A 38 12.73 15.47 -24.83
CA ILE A 38 11.86 14.46 -25.46
C ILE A 38 11.62 13.25 -24.53
N ALA A 39 12.61 12.86 -23.72
CA ALA A 39 12.52 11.68 -22.86
C ALA A 39 12.16 11.99 -21.40
N GLY A 40 12.24 13.26 -20.98
CA GLY A 40 12.01 13.66 -19.59
C GLY A 40 10.60 13.36 -19.09
N MET A 41 9.57 13.67 -19.89
CA MET A 41 8.16 13.42 -19.55
C MET A 41 7.85 11.91 -19.41
N PRO A 42 8.12 11.05 -20.41
CA PRO A 42 7.90 9.60 -20.26
C PRO A 42 8.65 8.99 -19.07
N LEU A 43 9.89 9.43 -18.83
CA LEU A 43 10.71 8.92 -17.74
C LEU A 43 10.15 9.35 -16.37
N LEU A 44 9.58 10.55 -16.26
CA LEU A 44 8.88 11.01 -15.07
C LEU A 44 7.62 10.18 -14.79
N TYR A 45 6.83 9.86 -15.82
CA TYR A 45 5.66 8.98 -15.66
C TYR A 45 6.06 7.57 -15.24
N LEU A 46 7.13 7.00 -15.83
CA LEU A 46 7.62 5.68 -15.44
C LEU A 46 8.11 5.67 -13.99
N TRP A 47 8.79 6.74 -13.57
CA TRP A 47 9.21 6.94 -12.18
C TRP A 47 8.02 6.98 -11.23
N ALA A 48 7.04 7.84 -11.50
CA ALA A 48 5.83 7.97 -10.69
C ALA A 48 5.04 6.66 -10.62
N ALA A 49 4.84 5.99 -11.76
CA ALA A 49 4.17 4.70 -11.82
C ALA A 49 4.94 3.61 -11.05
N GLY A 50 6.27 3.59 -11.13
CA GLY A 50 7.11 2.66 -10.38
C GLY A 50 6.95 2.81 -8.87
N TRP A 51 6.97 4.04 -8.35
CA TRP A 51 6.74 4.29 -6.93
C TRP A 51 5.30 3.99 -6.50
N ALA A 52 4.31 4.33 -7.33
CA ALA A 52 2.92 3.97 -7.07
C ALA A 52 2.74 2.45 -6.96
N ALA A 53 3.37 1.68 -7.86
CA ALA A 53 3.35 0.22 -7.80
C ALA A 53 3.97 -0.33 -6.51
N ILE A 54 5.09 0.26 -6.04
CA ILE A 54 5.71 -0.12 -4.75
C ILE A 54 4.75 0.16 -3.59
N GLN A 55 4.11 1.34 -3.55
CA GLN A 55 3.17 1.72 -2.50
C GLN A 55 1.95 0.80 -2.48
N ILE A 56 1.38 0.50 -3.65
CA ILE A 56 0.29 -0.47 -3.79
C ILE A 56 0.74 -1.85 -3.30
N GLY A 57 1.94 -2.30 -3.66
CA GLY A 57 2.49 -3.57 -3.19
C GLY A 57 2.61 -3.65 -1.67
N ILE A 58 3.03 -2.56 -1.02
CA ILE A 58 3.10 -2.46 0.45
C ILE A 58 1.71 -2.59 1.07
N ILE A 59 0.71 -1.90 0.51
CA ILE A 59 -0.67 -1.93 0.99
C ILE A 59 -1.28 -3.33 0.82
N LEU A 60 -1.11 -3.95 -0.36
CA LEU A 60 -1.59 -5.30 -0.63
C LEU A 60 -0.93 -6.32 0.32
N TYR A 61 0.38 -6.21 0.53
CA TYR A 61 1.07 -7.07 1.49
C TYR A 61 0.54 -6.87 2.92
N ALA A 62 0.31 -5.62 3.34
CA ALA A 62 -0.28 -5.32 4.63
C ALA A 62 -1.69 -5.92 4.75
N TYR A 63 -2.52 -5.80 3.72
CA TYR A 63 -3.84 -6.41 3.69
C TYR A 63 -3.76 -7.92 3.92
N PHE A 64 -2.99 -8.65 3.10
CA PHE A 64 -2.92 -10.12 3.20
C PHE A 64 -2.27 -10.65 4.49
N LYS A 65 -1.44 -9.86 5.17
CA LYS A 65 -0.68 -10.32 6.35
C LYS A 65 -1.11 -9.73 7.69
N LEU A 66 -1.78 -8.58 7.69
CA LEU A 66 -2.20 -7.90 8.91
C LEU A 66 -3.71 -7.79 9.03
N TRP A 67 -4.41 -7.47 7.94
CA TRP A 67 -5.81 -7.04 8.01
C TRP A 67 -6.82 -8.07 7.51
N ARG A 68 -6.43 -8.99 6.63
CA ARG A 68 -7.36 -9.93 5.97
C ARG A 68 -8.25 -10.66 6.97
N ASP A 69 -7.65 -11.20 8.03
CA ASP A 69 -8.38 -11.99 9.03
C ASP A 69 -9.34 -11.11 9.85
N GLU A 70 -8.96 -9.85 10.14
CA GLU A 70 -9.84 -8.88 10.85
C GLU A 70 -11.02 -8.44 9.98
N VAL A 71 -10.77 -8.26 8.68
CA VAL A 71 -11.78 -7.87 7.69
C VAL A 71 -12.78 -9.01 7.47
N GLU A 72 -12.32 -10.26 7.41
CA GLU A 72 -13.17 -11.44 7.24
C GLU A 72 -14.12 -11.65 8.45
N GLU A 73 -13.62 -11.45 9.67
CA GLU A 73 -14.43 -11.47 10.91
C GLU A 73 -15.49 -10.34 10.92
N GLU A 74 -15.14 -9.13 10.45
CA GLU A 74 -16.09 -8.01 10.34
C GLU A 74 -17.20 -8.28 9.30
N PHE A 75 -16.86 -8.90 8.17
CA PHE A 75 -17.86 -9.29 7.16
C PHE A 75 -18.77 -10.43 7.62
N GLU A 76 -18.26 -11.39 8.39
CA GLU A 76 -19.05 -12.50 8.92
C GLU A 76 -20.04 -12.03 10.00
N THR A 77 -19.61 -11.09 10.86
CA THR A 77 -20.46 -10.50 11.91
C THR A 77 -21.45 -9.45 11.37
N ALA A 78 -21.14 -8.80 10.24
CA ALA A 78 -22.04 -7.90 9.53
C ALA A 78 -22.98 -8.61 8.53
N GLY A 79 -22.92 -9.95 8.44
CA GLY A 79 -23.84 -10.75 7.64
C GLY A 79 -25.30 -10.50 8.02
N PRO A 80 -26.27 -10.67 7.08
CA PRO A 80 -27.65 -10.28 7.30
C PRO A 80 -28.18 -10.98 8.55
N ASP A 81 -28.78 -10.18 9.44
CA ASP A 81 -29.46 -10.63 10.64
C ASP A 81 -30.39 -11.81 10.33
N ARG A 82 -29.91 -13.03 10.63
CA ARG A 82 -30.67 -14.28 10.52
C ARG A 82 -31.53 -14.54 11.76
N SER A 83 -31.85 -13.52 12.57
CA SER A 83 -32.76 -13.66 13.72
C SER A 83 -34.22 -13.95 13.34
N GLY A 84 -34.56 -14.03 12.04
CA GLY A 84 -35.91 -14.25 11.54
C GLY A 84 -36.25 -15.65 11.02
N GLU A 85 -35.30 -16.56 10.80
CA GLU A 85 -35.59 -17.89 10.21
C GLU A 85 -35.71 -18.99 11.27
N ALA A 86 -36.69 -18.84 12.15
CA ALA A 86 -37.24 -19.94 12.93
C ALA A 86 -38.76 -19.77 13.02
N LYS A 87 -39.47 -20.29 12.02
CA LYS A 87 -40.87 -20.66 12.16
C LYS A 87 -41.27 -21.75 11.18
#